data_AF-A0A518VFU0-F1
#
_entry.id   AF-A0A518VFU0-F1
#
_cell.length_a   1.000
_cell.length_b   1.000
_cell.length_c   1.000
_cell.angle_alpha   90.00
_cell.angle_beta   90.00
_cell.angle_gamma   90.00
#
_symmetry.space_group_name_H-M   'P 1'
#
loop_
_entity.id
_entity.type
_entity.pdbx_description
1 polymer ?
#
loop_
_entity_poly.entity_id
_entity_poly.type
_entity_poly.pdbx_seq_one_letter_code
_entity_poly.pdbx_strand_id
1 'polypeptide(L)' 'MNSPNNTYTAKVYRFGDEGGLRVDVNVGFFGDKLIYWSWKESNIDVEWTDDTHIRINGRSLDVRKDTFDKRTMD' A
#
# COMPACT_ATOMS: atom_id res chain seq x y z
N MET A 1 3.51 -6.01 7.41
CA MET A 1 3.53 -7.30 6.68
C MET A 1 4.70 -7.29 5.70
N ASN A 2 5.43 -8.38 5.60
CA ASN A 2 6.63 -8.44 4.76
C ASN A 2 6.33 -9.05 3.40
N SER A 3 7.08 -8.64 2.37
CA SER A 3 7.16 -9.37 1.11
C SER A 3 7.71 -10.79 1.35
N PRO A 4 7.46 -11.76 0.45
CA PRO A 4 7.90 -13.14 0.63
C PRO A 4 9.40 -13.30 0.91
N ASN A 5 10.25 -12.53 0.23
CA ASN A 5 11.69 -12.49 0.47
C ASN A 5 12.14 -11.55 1.61
N ASN A 6 11.22 -10.92 2.35
CA ASN A 6 11.48 -9.93 3.41
C ASN A 6 12.26 -8.68 3.00
N THR A 7 12.34 -8.35 1.71
CA THR A 7 12.99 -7.11 1.24
C THR A 7 12.17 -5.87 1.59
N TYR A 8 10.85 -5.99 1.60
CA TYR A 8 9.93 -4.86 1.83
C TYR A 8 8.98 -5.14 2.98
N THR A 9 8.65 -4.09 3.73
CA THR A 9 7.64 -4.16 4.79
C THR A 9 6.54 -3.15 4.52
N ALA A 10 5.33 -3.63 4.24
CA ALA A 10 4.14 -2.79 4.16
C ALA A 10 3.54 -2.51 5.54
N LYS A 11 3.27 -1.24 5.81
CA LYS A 11 2.59 -0.68 6.97
C LYS A 11 1.23 -0.19 6.53
N VAL A 12 0.17 -0.77 7.08
CA VAL A 12 -1.22 -0.48 6.71
C VAL A 12 -1.85 0.33 7.83
N TYR A 13 -2.44 1.47 7.50
CA TYR A 13 -3.09 2.35 8.45
C TYR A 13 -4.54 2.64 8.03
N ARG A 14 -5.44 2.60 9.01
CA ARG A 14 -6.81 3.12 8.88
C ARG A 14 -6.91 4.52 9.45
N PHE A 15 -7.65 5.39 8.77
CA PHE A 15 -7.91 6.76 9.19
C PHE A 15 -9.40 7.08 9.22
N GLY A 16 -9.84 7.61 10.36
CA GLY A 16 -11.19 8.13 10.56
C GLY A 16 -12.29 7.07 10.49
N ASP A 17 -13.49 7.48 10.89
CA ASP A 17 -14.69 6.62 10.82
C ASP A 17 -15.15 6.39 9.38
N GLU A 18 -14.73 7.26 8.45
CA GLU A 18 -15.04 7.15 7.02
C GLU A 18 -14.23 6.07 6.27
N GLY A 19 -13.29 5.37 6.93
CA GLY A 19 -12.56 4.27 6.30
C GLY A 19 -11.46 4.73 5.33
N GLY A 20 -10.64 5.70 5.72
CA GLY A 20 -9.42 6.02 4.99
C GLY A 20 -8.39 4.88 5.09
N LEU A 21 -7.73 4.54 3.99
CA LEU A 21 -6.71 3.50 3.92
C LEU A 21 -5.40 4.09 3.39
N ARG A 22 -4.33 3.97 4.18
CA ARG A 22 -2.95 4.24 3.77
C ARG A 22 -2.14 2.97 3.81
N VAL A 23 -1.30 2.79 2.79
CA VAL A 23 -0.25 1.80 2.82
C VAL A 23 1.08 2.46 2.47
N ASP A 24 2.00 2.40 3.43
CA ASP A 24 3.39 2.79 3.23
C ASP A 24 4.24 1.53 3.14
N VAL A 25 5.22 1.50 2.24
CA VAL A 25 6.15 0.39 2.12
C VAL A 25 7.54 0.88 2.47
N ASN A 26 8.17 0.22 3.44
CA ASN A 26 9.58 0.42 3.73
C ASN A 26 10.42 -0.20 2.61
N VAL A 27 11.20 0.64 1.93
CA VAL A 27 12.10 0.26 0.83
C VAL A 27 13.57 0.26 1.28
N GLY A 28 13.81 -0.11 2.55
CA GLY A 28 15.13 -0.14 3.15
C GLY A 28 15.76 1.25 3.27
N PHE A 29 16.89 1.47 2.61
CA PHE A 29 17.71 2.68 2.73
C PHE A 29 16.97 3.99 2.41
N PHE A 30 15.95 3.94 1.55
CA PHE A 30 15.17 5.13 1.16
C PHE A 30 14.02 5.45 2.12
N GLY A 31 13.85 4.68 3.19
CA GLY A 31 12.79 4.88 4.18
C GLY A 31 11.43 4.36 3.73
N ASP A 32 10.37 4.97 4.25
CA ASP A 32 8.99 4.61 3.91
C ASP A 32 8.51 5.38 2.68
N LYS A 33 7.96 4.67 1.71
CA LYS A 33 7.33 5.23 0.51
C LYS A 33 5.81 5.05 0.60
N LEU A 34 5.04 6.11 0.35
CA LEU A 34 3.60 5.99 0.19
C LEU A 34 3.29 5.19 -1.08
N ILE A 35 2.60 4.06 -0.95
CA ILE A 35 2.20 3.21 -2.08
C ILE A 35 0.72 3.37 -2.39
N TYR A 36 -0.11 3.54 -1.36
CA TYR A 36 -1.55 3.64 -1.53
C TYR A 36 -2.16 4.63 -0.56
N TRP A 37 -3.01 5.52 -1.07
CA TRP A 37 -3.88 6.37 -0.27
C TRP A 37 -5.29 6.44 -0.86
N SER A 38 -6.30 6.12 -0.06
CA SER A 38 -7.70 6.21 -0.46
C SER A 38 -8.60 6.61 0.71
N TRP A 39 -9.75 7.20 0.37
CA TRP A 39 -10.86 7.48 1.28
C TRP A 39 -12.06 6.58 0.97
N LYS A 40 -12.90 6.33 1.98
CA LYS A 40 -14.16 5.58 1.85
C LYS A 40 -13.97 4.15 1.36
N GLU A 41 -12.91 3.49 1.82
CA GLU A 41 -12.69 2.07 1.56
C GLU A 41 -13.46 1.24 2.60
N SER A 42 -14.51 0.55 2.15
CA SER A 42 -15.33 -0.32 3.01
C SER A 42 -14.63 -1.62 3.40
N ASN A 43 -13.66 -2.05 2.59
CA ASN A 43 -12.88 -3.26 2.83
C ASN A 43 -11.37 -2.95 2.86
N ILE A 44 -10.61 -3.80 3.56
CA ILE A 44 -9.15 -3.82 3.50
C ILE A 44 -8.74 -5.21 3.06
N ASP A 45 -8.34 -5.31 1.80
CA ASP A 45 -7.61 -6.44 1.26
C ASP A 45 -6.20 -5.95 0.90
N VAL A 46 -5.19 -6.41 1.66
CA VAL A 46 -3.79 -6.09 1.41
C VAL A 46 -3.01 -7.40 1.45
N GLU A 47 -2.44 -7.78 0.32
CA GLU A 47 -1.63 -9.00 0.20
C GLU A 47 -0.43 -8.77 -0.71
N TRP A 48 0.69 -9.40 -0.37
CA TRP A 48 1.82 -9.49 -1.29
C TRP A 48 1.54 -10.60 -2.30
N THR A 49 1.61 -10.28 -3.59
CA THR A 49 1.44 -11.28 -4.67
C THR A 49 2.77 -11.88 -5.10
N ASP A 50 3.86 -11.12 -4.95
CA ASP A 50 5.24 -11.58 -5.10
C ASP A 50 6.20 -10.70 -4.28
N ASP A 51 7.49 -10.84 -4.52
CA ASP A 51 8.56 -10.11 -3.84
C ASP A 51 8.53 -8.58 -4.01
N THR A 52 7.84 -8.09 -5.04
CA THR A 52 7.83 -6.67 -5.45
C THR A 52 6.44 -6.10 -5.69
N HIS A 53 5.41 -6.95 -5.82
CA HIS A 53 4.04 -6.52 -6.06
C HIS A 53 3.16 -6.76 -4.84
N ILE A 54 2.36 -5.74 -4.53
CA ILE A 54 1.33 -5.77 -3.50
C ILE A 54 -0.04 -5.51 -4.13
N ARG A 55 -1.03 -6.32 -3.77
CA ARG A 55 -2.43 -6.08 -4.13
C ARG A 55 -3.12 -5.35 -2.97
N ILE A 56 -3.70 -4.19 -3.27
CA ILE A 56 -4.45 -3.37 -2.30
C ILE A 56 -5.83 -3.09 -2.88
N ASN A 57 -6.88 -3.61 -2.24
CA ASN A 57 -8.28 -3.51 -2.68
C ASN A 57 -8.45 -3.82 -4.18
N GLY A 58 -7.86 -4.94 -4.62
CA GLY A 58 -7.91 -5.41 -6.00
C GLY A 58 -6.93 -4.74 -6.97
N ARG A 59 -6.19 -3.71 -6.56
CA ARG A 59 -5.15 -3.05 -7.38
C ARG A 59 -3.79 -3.65 -7.12
N SER A 60 -3.16 -4.22 -8.14
CA SER A 60 -1.76 -4.66 -8.08
C SER A 60 -0.82 -3.49 -8.35
N LEU A 61 0.16 -3.27 -7.47
CA LEU A 61 1.12 -2.17 -7.50
C LEU A 61 2.55 -2.71 -7.35
N ASP A 62 3.46 -2.31 -8.24
CA ASP A 62 4.89 -2.55 -8.10
C ASP A 62 5.49 -1.52 -7.12
N VAL A 63 5.87 -1.96 -5.92
CA VAL A 63 6.28 -1.06 -4.83
C VAL A 63 7.52 -0.24 -5.17
N ARG A 64 8.32 -0.67 -6.16
CA ARG A 64 9.54 0.03 -6.59
C ARG A 64 9.22 1.33 -7.33
N LYS A 65 8.15 1.34 -8.12
CA LYS A 65 7.85 2.45 -9.05
C LYS A 65 6.47 3.06 -8.88
N ASP A 66 5.47 2.25 -8.52
CA ASP A 66 4.08 2.69 -8.55
C ASP A 66 3.70 3.43 -7.27
N THR A 67 2.66 4.26 -7.37
CA THR A 67 1.98 4.91 -6.26
C THR A 67 0.54 5.14 -6.70
N PHE A 68 -0.41 4.88 -5.81
CA PHE A 68 -1.81 5.15 -6.01
C PHE A 68 -2.28 6.16 -4.97
N ASP A 69 -2.78 7.31 -5.42
CA ASP A 69 -3.42 8.29 -4.56
C ASP A 69 -4.77 8.68 -5.15
N LYS A 70 -5.85 8.20 -4.52
CA LYS A 70 -7.22 8.51 -4.96
C LYS A 70 -7.53 10.00 -4.82
N ARG A 71 -6.80 10.76 -3.99
CA ARG A 71 -6.99 12.22 -3.84
C ARG A 71 -6.60 13.00 -5.08
N THR A 72 -5.72 12.43 -5.92
CA THR A 72 -5.22 13.08 -7.12
C THR A 72 -5.91 12.56 -8.38
N MET A 73 -6.89 11.68 -8.23
CA MET A 73 -7.73 11.20 -9.33
C MET A 73 -9.00 12.05 -9.31
N ASP A 74 -9.19 12.85 -10.36
CA ASP A 74 -10.39 13.66 -10.60
C ASP A 74 -11.69 12.82 -10.57
#